data_AF-Q4JB99-F1
#
_entry.id   AF-Q4JB99-F1
#
_cell.length_a   1.000
_cell.length_b   1.000
_cell.length_c   1.000
_cell.angle_alpha   90.00
_cell.angle_beta   90.00
_cell.angle_gamma   90.00
#
_symmetry.space_group_name_H-M   'P 1'
#
loop_
_entity.id
_entity.type
_entity.pdbx_description
1 polymer ?
#
loop_
_entity_poly.entity_id
_entity_poly.type
_entity_poly.pdbx_seq_one_letter_code
_entity_poly.pdbx_strand_id
1 'polypeptide(L)'
;MELEKSMIVKFTISPTALIYMTGMMLLDSVGLYFALSSVKNLEVGAIWYSSSVLLLSASISAGFSNTLIYQSSSLAYLIRFSKLKLMRYVISLLLGVSVSVVLFSLLFGGIIAPLVAKVAIGVTHTFVSLSNIVPFTISALVAGFFIVSLTFLVIVILLLKVGARASNYVYIIFLALLVLTQLSPQTSSLNPIFLAEDAITHSVINQHFSPYILELLGFSLLLSFLSTTLLRRLESLRLEEVIWK
;
A
#
# COMPACT_ATOMS: atom_id res chain seq x y z
N MET A 1 29.62 12.30 18.37
CA MET A 1 30.49 11.77 17.30
C MET A 1 30.45 10.25 17.12
N GLU A 2 30.64 9.40 18.13
CA GLU A 2 30.54 7.93 17.91
C GLU A 2 29.10 7.44 17.68
N LEU A 3 28.12 7.99 18.41
CA LEU A 3 26.69 7.75 18.16
C LEU A 3 26.24 8.21 16.76
N GLU A 4 26.76 9.34 16.28
CA GLU A 4 26.49 9.87 14.93
C GLU A 4 27.01 8.93 13.84
N LYS A 5 28.21 8.35 14.02
CA LYS A 5 28.74 7.35 13.07
C LYS A 5 27.95 6.05 13.10
N SER A 6 27.41 5.64 14.26
CA SER A 6 26.61 4.41 14.37
C SER A 6 25.21 4.54 13.74
N MET A 7 24.60 5.74 13.74
CA MET A 7 23.26 5.97 13.18
C MET A 7 23.25 6.17 11.65
N ILE A 8 24.39 6.54 11.05
CA ILE A 8 24.52 6.78 9.60
C ILE A 8 24.72 5.47 8.82
N VAL A 9 25.07 4.37 9.49
CA VAL A 9 25.34 3.07 8.84
C VAL A 9 24.05 2.25 8.77
N LYS A 10 23.24 2.53 7.74
CA LYS A 10 22.47 1.57 6.90
C LYS A 10 21.24 2.23 6.27
N PHE A 11 21.48 3.11 5.30
CA PHE A 11 20.54 3.37 4.20
C PHE A 11 20.58 2.21 3.18
N THR A 12 20.45 0.97 3.65
CA THR A 12 20.26 -0.18 2.77
C THR A 12 18.80 -0.55 2.86
N ILE A 13 18.10 -0.53 1.72
CA ILE A 13 16.80 -1.18 1.57
C ILE A 13 16.94 -2.54 2.25
N SER A 14 16.19 -2.77 3.32
CA SER A 14 16.45 -3.95 4.14
C SER A 14 16.20 -5.19 3.26
N PRO A 15 17.13 -6.15 3.18
CA PRO A 15 16.90 -7.39 2.45
C PRO A 15 15.59 -8.07 2.86
N THR A 16 15.19 -7.89 4.12
CA THR A 16 13.89 -8.28 4.65
C THR A 16 12.71 -7.62 3.95
N ALA A 17 12.76 -6.33 3.59
CA ALA A 17 11.70 -5.65 2.84
C ALA A 17 11.59 -6.15 1.40
N LEU A 18 12.72 -6.47 0.76
CA LEU A 18 12.78 -7.09 -0.57
C LEU A 18 12.25 -8.52 -0.56
N ILE A 19 12.64 -9.33 0.44
CA ILE A 19 12.13 -10.70 0.68
C ILE A 19 10.64 -10.68 1.02
N TYR A 20 10.18 -9.68 1.78
CA TYR A 20 8.75 -9.46 2.00
C TYR A 20 8.05 -9.10 0.70
N MET A 21 8.52 -8.11 -0.07
CA MET A 21 7.91 -7.76 -1.36
C MET A 21 7.84 -8.97 -2.30
N THR A 22 8.90 -9.76 -2.41
CA THR A 22 8.91 -10.95 -3.27
C THR A 22 8.05 -12.09 -2.72
N GLY A 23 8.06 -12.34 -1.41
CA GLY A 23 7.22 -13.36 -0.77
C GLY A 23 5.73 -13.04 -0.86
N MET A 24 5.38 -11.75 -0.81
CA MET A 24 4.01 -11.27 -0.91
C MET A 24 3.52 -11.25 -2.35
N MET A 25 4.37 -10.83 -3.30
CA MET A 25 4.10 -11.01 -4.74
C MET A 25 3.95 -12.49 -5.12
N LEU A 26 4.69 -13.38 -4.47
CA LEU A 26 4.54 -14.84 -4.62
C LEU A 26 3.20 -15.33 -4.05
N LEU A 27 2.81 -14.91 -2.85
CA LEU A 27 1.50 -15.23 -2.27
C LEU A 27 0.35 -14.69 -3.14
N ASP A 28 0.46 -13.47 -3.67
CA ASP A 28 -0.50 -12.86 -4.58
C ASP A 28 -0.57 -13.65 -5.91
N SER A 29 0.56 -14.16 -6.41
CA SER A 29 0.59 -15.02 -7.61
C SER A 29 -0.03 -16.41 -7.37
N VAL A 30 0.06 -16.95 -6.14
CA VAL A 30 -0.62 -18.18 -5.73
C VAL A 30 -2.13 -17.94 -5.55
N GLY A 31 -2.52 -16.78 -5.01
CA GLY A 31 -3.91 -16.34 -4.99
C GLY A 31 -4.51 -16.24 -6.40
N LEU A 32 -3.73 -15.68 -7.35
CA LEU A 32 -4.09 -15.59 -8.76
C LEU A 32 -4.25 -16.98 -9.42
N TYR A 33 -3.40 -17.95 -9.07
CA TYR A 33 -3.51 -19.35 -9.50
C TYR A 33 -4.82 -20.01 -9.05
N PHE A 34 -5.19 -19.89 -7.77
CA PHE A 34 -6.44 -20.45 -7.26
C PHE A 34 -7.67 -19.74 -7.85
N ALA A 35 -7.62 -18.40 -7.97
CA ALA A 35 -8.70 -17.61 -8.53
C ALA A 35 -8.95 -17.94 -10.01
N LEU A 36 -7.91 -17.95 -10.86
CA LEU A 36 -8.05 -18.25 -12.29
C LEU A 36 -8.48 -19.70 -12.58
N SER A 37 -8.04 -20.67 -11.77
CA SER A 37 -8.50 -22.06 -11.92
C SER A 37 -9.99 -22.24 -11.61
N SER A 38 -10.57 -21.35 -10.79
CA SER A 38 -11.96 -21.41 -10.36
C SER A 38 -12.94 -20.59 -11.22
N VAL A 39 -12.44 -19.65 -12.03
CA VAL A 39 -13.28 -18.64 -12.69
C VAL A 39 -13.35 -18.84 -14.20
N LYS A 40 -14.52 -19.26 -14.69
CA LYS A 40 -14.88 -19.24 -16.13
C LYS A 40 -15.52 -17.92 -16.59
N ASN A 41 -15.81 -16.99 -15.66
CA ASN A 41 -16.60 -15.77 -15.90
C ASN A 41 -15.75 -14.49 -15.72
N LEU A 42 -15.76 -13.60 -16.72
CA LEU A 42 -14.91 -12.41 -16.79
C LEU A 42 -15.14 -11.39 -15.66
N GLU A 43 -16.38 -11.19 -15.23
CA GLU A 43 -16.71 -10.25 -14.15
C GLU A 43 -16.11 -10.67 -12.81
N VAL A 44 -16.18 -11.97 -12.50
CA VAL A 44 -15.58 -12.54 -11.29
C VAL A 44 -14.05 -12.42 -11.37
N GLY A 45 -13.46 -12.59 -12.56
CA GLY A 45 -12.02 -12.42 -12.77
C GLY A 45 -11.54 -10.98 -12.54
N ALA A 46 -12.33 -9.98 -12.92
CA ALA A 46 -12.01 -8.57 -12.70
C ALA A 46 -12.07 -8.19 -11.21
N ILE A 47 -13.02 -8.75 -10.44
CA ILE A 47 -13.09 -8.60 -8.98
C ILE A 47 -11.82 -9.13 -8.34
N TRP A 48 -11.43 -10.38 -8.61
CA TRP A 48 -10.18 -10.94 -8.06
C TRP A 48 -8.92 -10.16 -8.45
N TYR A 49 -8.87 -9.67 -9.69
CA TYR A 49 -7.79 -8.82 -10.15
C TYR A 49 -7.70 -7.53 -9.32
N SER A 50 -8.82 -6.88 -9.04
CA SER A 50 -8.85 -5.68 -8.20
C SER A 50 -8.40 -5.94 -6.77
N SER A 51 -8.85 -7.04 -6.15
CA SER A 51 -8.40 -7.42 -4.80
C SER A 51 -6.89 -7.69 -4.78
N SER A 52 -6.34 -8.27 -5.86
CA SER A 52 -4.90 -8.50 -6.01
C SER A 52 -4.10 -7.19 -6.11
N VAL A 53 -4.61 -6.20 -6.85
CA VAL A 53 -4.00 -4.86 -6.91
C VAL A 53 -4.03 -4.18 -5.53
N LEU A 54 -5.13 -4.33 -4.77
CA LEU A 54 -5.20 -3.83 -3.41
C LEU A 54 -4.20 -4.52 -2.47
N LEU A 55 -4.05 -5.84 -2.55
CA LEU A 55 -3.08 -6.60 -1.76
C LEU A 55 -1.64 -6.21 -2.08
N LEU A 56 -1.34 -5.99 -3.36
CA LEU A 56 -0.07 -5.47 -3.80
C LEU A 56 0.19 -4.08 -3.20
N SER A 57 -0.82 -3.20 -3.20
CA SER A 57 -0.71 -1.87 -2.59
C SER A 57 -0.51 -1.94 -1.06
N ALA A 58 -1.15 -2.90 -0.37
CA ALA A 58 -0.97 -3.15 1.04
C ALA A 58 0.44 -3.67 1.36
N SER A 59 1.00 -4.52 0.50
CA SER A 59 2.36 -5.04 0.59
C SER A 59 3.42 -3.94 0.42
N ILE A 60 3.25 -3.08 -0.60
CA ILE A 60 4.10 -1.88 -0.77
C ILE A 60 3.99 -0.99 0.47
N SER A 61 2.78 -0.83 1.00
CA SER A 61 2.59 -0.01 2.18
C SER A 61 3.22 -0.61 3.45
N ALA A 62 3.23 -1.94 3.62
CA ALA A 62 3.98 -2.59 4.69
C ALA A 62 5.50 -2.32 4.59
N GLY A 63 6.06 -2.31 3.37
CA GLY A 63 7.44 -1.90 3.12
C GLY A 63 7.71 -0.43 3.51
N PHE A 64 6.79 0.46 3.15
CA PHE A 64 6.79 1.86 3.59
C PHE A 64 6.72 1.99 5.11
N SER A 65 5.86 1.21 5.76
CA SER A 65 5.68 1.15 7.21
C SER A 65 6.97 0.81 7.93
N ASN A 66 7.64 -0.25 7.46
CA ASN A 66 8.92 -0.67 7.98
C ASN A 66 9.95 0.43 7.80
N THR A 67 10.01 1.06 6.62
CA THR A 67 10.94 2.16 6.36
C THR A 67 10.73 3.31 7.34
N LEU A 68 9.48 3.71 7.59
CA LEU A 68 9.15 4.74 8.57
C LEU A 68 9.53 4.36 10.00
N ILE A 69 9.29 3.13 10.43
CA ILE A 69 9.60 2.67 11.79
C ILE A 69 11.10 2.52 11.99
N TYR A 70 11.82 1.93 11.02
CA TYR A 70 13.28 1.84 11.07
C TYR A 70 13.93 3.21 11.04
N GLN A 71 13.36 4.13 10.27
CA GLN A 71 13.83 5.51 10.24
C GLN A 71 13.33 6.30 11.43
N SER A 72 12.29 5.93 12.19
CA SER A 72 11.70 6.82 13.22
C SER A 72 12.70 7.25 14.29
N SER A 73 13.66 6.39 14.64
CA SER A 73 14.75 6.69 15.58
C SER A 73 15.73 7.73 15.03
N SER A 74 16.13 7.62 13.75
CA SER A 74 16.98 8.60 13.07
C SER A 74 16.20 9.81 12.56
N LEU A 75 14.90 9.68 12.32
CA LEU A 75 14.00 10.70 11.81
C LEU A 75 13.75 11.76 12.86
N ALA A 76 13.52 11.37 14.13
CA ALA A 76 13.44 12.34 15.22
C ALA A 76 14.71 13.20 15.33
N TYR A 77 15.89 12.59 15.11
CA TYR A 77 17.15 13.30 15.07
C TYR A 77 17.28 14.20 13.82
N LEU A 78 16.95 13.68 12.63
CA LEU A 78 17.03 14.42 11.37
C LEU A 78 16.03 15.59 11.32
N ILE A 79 14.82 15.45 11.84
CA ILE A 79 13.85 16.56 11.91
C ILE A 79 14.36 17.65 12.85
N ARG A 80 14.95 17.27 13.98
CA ARG A 80 15.35 18.23 15.04
C ARG A 80 16.65 18.94 14.74
N PHE A 81 17.62 18.24 14.13
CA PHE A 81 18.99 18.73 13.97
C PHE A 81 19.44 18.89 12.52
N SER A 82 18.63 18.50 11.52
CA SER A 82 18.93 18.72 10.10
C SER A 82 18.00 19.74 9.45
N LYS A 83 18.30 20.16 8.22
CA LYS A 83 17.45 21.04 7.40
C LYS A 83 16.22 20.31 6.80
N LEU A 84 16.01 19.04 7.13
CA LEU A 84 14.95 18.21 6.58
C LEU A 84 13.60 18.58 7.20
N LYS A 85 12.72 19.17 6.39
CA LYS A 85 11.35 19.53 6.82
C LYS A 85 10.45 18.30 6.78
N LEU A 86 9.82 17.95 7.91
CA LEU A 86 8.91 16.79 8.06
C LEU A 86 7.91 16.67 6.90
N MET A 87 7.23 17.77 6.56
CA MET A 87 6.24 17.79 5.48
C MET A 87 6.84 17.40 4.11
N ARG A 88 8.05 17.85 3.79
CA ARG A 88 8.72 17.50 2.53
C ARG A 88 9.09 16.01 2.49
N TYR A 89 9.52 15.47 3.63
CA TYR A 89 9.84 14.06 3.76
C TYR A 89 8.59 13.17 3.62
N VAL A 90 7.49 13.48 4.31
CA VAL A 90 6.23 12.74 4.20
C VAL A 90 5.68 12.81 2.78
N ILE A 91 5.67 13.98 2.14
CA ILE A 91 5.23 14.13 0.75
C ILE A 91 6.11 13.30 -0.19
N SER A 92 7.44 13.37 -0.03
CA SER A 92 8.37 12.59 -0.87
C SER A 92 8.13 11.09 -0.75
N LEU A 93 7.86 10.60 0.45
CA LEU A 93 7.54 9.19 0.69
C LEU A 93 6.21 8.80 0.07
N LEU A 94 5.14 9.56 0.33
CA LEU A 94 3.81 9.27 -0.23
C LEU A 94 3.84 9.28 -1.75
N LEU A 95 4.57 10.20 -2.38
CA LEU A 95 4.77 10.23 -3.83
C LEU A 95 5.52 8.99 -4.32
N GLY A 96 6.64 8.63 -3.70
CA GLY A 96 7.43 7.46 -4.10
C GLY A 96 6.63 6.15 -4.01
N VAL A 97 5.85 5.99 -2.94
CA VAL A 97 4.98 4.84 -2.74
C VAL A 97 3.84 4.82 -3.77
N SER A 98 3.20 5.97 -4.04
CA SER A 98 2.11 6.07 -5.01
C SER A 98 2.58 5.74 -6.44
N VAL A 99 3.77 6.23 -6.83
CA VAL A 99 4.40 5.86 -8.11
C VAL A 99 4.68 4.36 -8.17
N SER A 100 5.19 3.78 -7.09
CA SER A 100 5.45 2.33 -7.01
C SER A 100 4.17 1.53 -7.20
N VAL A 101 3.08 1.90 -6.52
CA VAL A 101 1.77 1.25 -6.68
C VAL A 101 1.35 1.24 -8.15
N VAL A 102 1.39 2.38 -8.84
CA VAL A 102 0.97 2.46 -10.25
C VAL A 102 1.85 1.59 -11.14
N LEU A 103 3.18 1.67 -10.99
CA LEU A 103 4.13 0.88 -11.78
C LEU A 103 3.89 -0.62 -11.60
N PHE A 104 3.78 -1.08 -10.35
CA PHE A 104 3.56 -2.49 -10.08
C PHE A 104 2.16 -2.96 -10.50
N SER A 105 1.12 -2.12 -10.36
CA SER A 105 -0.23 -2.44 -10.83
C SER A 105 -0.29 -2.59 -12.36
N LEU A 106 0.42 -1.73 -13.09
CA LEU A 106 0.54 -1.82 -14.54
C LEU A 106 1.34 -3.04 -14.99
N LEU A 107 2.49 -3.31 -14.35
CA LEU A 107 3.29 -4.52 -14.62
C LEU A 107 2.49 -5.79 -14.34
N PHE A 108 1.74 -5.78 -13.24
CA PHE A 108 0.90 -6.89 -12.86
C PHE A 108 -0.24 -7.11 -13.87
N GLY A 109 -1.00 -6.08 -14.21
CA GLY A 109 -2.13 -6.17 -15.13
C GLY A 109 -1.78 -6.38 -16.59
N GLY A 110 -0.69 -5.78 -17.06
CA GLY A 110 -0.28 -5.81 -18.46
C GLY A 110 0.60 -7.00 -18.83
N ILE A 111 1.35 -7.57 -17.86
CA ILE A 111 2.38 -8.57 -18.15
C ILE A 111 2.20 -9.83 -17.30
N ILE A 112 2.19 -9.70 -15.97
CA ILE A 112 2.24 -10.87 -15.07
C ILE A 112 0.94 -11.66 -15.14
N ALA A 113 -0.22 -11.01 -14.94
CA ALA A 113 -1.50 -11.68 -14.93
C ALA A 113 -1.83 -12.38 -16.28
N PRO A 114 -1.60 -11.77 -17.46
CA PRO A 114 -1.77 -12.46 -18.74
C PRO A 114 -0.84 -13.66 -18.91
N LEU A 115 0.41 -13.57 -18.43
CA LEU A 115 1.39 -14.65 -18.53
C LEU A 115 1.02 -15.83 -17.63
N VAL A 116 0.61 -15.56 -16.39
CA VAL A 116 0.12 -16.58 -15.45
C VAL A 116 -1.14 -17.23 -16.00
N ALA A 117 -2.08 -16.46 -16.54
CA ALA A 117 -3.28 -17.01 -17.19
C ALA A 117 -2.93 -17.93 -18.37
N LYS A 118 -1.99 -17.51 -19.22
CA LYS A 118 -1.54 -18.33 -20.35
C LYS A 118 -0.93 -19.67 -19.90
N VAL A 119 -0.12 -19.65 -18.85
CA VAL A 119 0.53 -20.86 -18.32
C VAL A 119 -0.49 -21.76 -17.61
N ALA A 120 -1.42 -21.19 -16.85
CA ALA A 120 -2.33 -21.94 -15.98
C ALA A 120 -3.54 -22.54 -16.72
N ILE A 121 -4.14 -21.80 -17.64
CA ILE A 121 -5.41 -22.18 -18.30
C ILE A 121 -5.32 -22.14 -19.83
N GLY A 122 -4.16 -21.82 -20.41
CA GLY A 122 -3.96 -21.77 -21.86
C GLY A 122 -4.57 -20.56 -22.55
N VAL A 123 -5.10 -19.58 -21.80
CA VAL A 123 -5.79 -18.40 -22.33
C VAL A 123 -5.03 -17.13 -21.95
N THR A 124 -4.83 -16.23 -22.91
CA THR A 124 -4.31 -14.88 -22.66
C THR A 124 -5.47 -13.92 -22.39
N HIS A 125 -5.70 -13.56 -21.13
CA HIS A 125 -6.60 -12.47 -20.76
C HIS A 125 -5.80 -11.23 -20.40
N THR A 126 -6.00 -10.15 -21.15
CA THR A 126 -5.45 -8.83 -20.86
C THR A 126 -6.48 -7.99 -20.11
N PHE A 127 -6.30 -7.83 -18.80
CA PHE A 127 -7.16 -6.97 -17.98
C PHE A 127 -6.91 -5.48 -18.23
N VAL A 128 -5.68 -5.12 -18.59
CA VAL A 128 -5.30 -3.75 -18.98
C VAL A 128 -5.04 -3.72 -20.48
N SER A 129 -5.77 -2.87 -21.18
CA SER A 129 -5.68 -2.60 -22.62
C SER A 129 -5.49 -1.10 -22.85
N LEU A 130 -5.21 -0.70 -24.09
CA LEU A 130 -5.09 0.72 -24.42
C LEU A 130 -6.37 1.52 -24.11
N SER A 131 -7.54 0.88 -24.18
CA SER A 131 -8.82 1.56 -23.98
C SER A 131 -9.13 1.85 -22.52
N ASN A 132 -8.59 1.06 -21.58
CA ASN A 132 -8.84 1.22 -20.15
C ASN A 132 -7.60 1.64 -19.34
N ILE A 133 -6.44 1.85 -19.97
CA ILE A 133 -5.19 2.19 -19.25
C ILE A 133 -5.31 3.48 -18.42
N VAL A 134 -5.97 4.52 -18.95
CA VAL A 134 -6.15 5.78 -18.24
C VAL A 134 -7.11 5.62 -17.05
N PRO A 135 -8.34 5.11 -17.21
CA PRO A 135 -9.24 4.92 -16.07
C PRO A 135 -8.67 3.94 -15.04
N PHE A 136 -7.97 2.89 -15.48
CA PHE A 136 -7.31 1.94 -14.59
C PHE A 136 -6.18 2.58 -13.78
N THR A 137 -5.26 3.31 -14.42
CA THR A 137 -4.12 3.92 -13.73
C THR A 137 -4.54 4.90 -12.64
N ILE A 138 -5.54 5.73 -12.93
CA ILE A 138 -6.08 6.68 -11.95
C ILE A 138 -6.80 5.92 -10.84
N SER A 139 -7.59 4.89 -11.16
CA SER A 139 -8.29 4.10 -10.14
C SER A 139 -7.33 3.34 -9.23
N ALA A 140 -6.30 2.71 -9.79
CA ALA A 140 -5.23 2.05 -9.04
C ALA A 140 -4.41 3.03 -8.19
N LEU A 141 -4.13 4.24 -8.71
CA LEU A 141 -3.48 5.30 -7.95
C LEU A 141 -4.33 5.70 -6.73
N VAL A 142 -5.62 6.02 -6.93
CA VAL A 142 -6.51 6.48 -5.85
C VAL A 142 -6.73 5.37 -4.83
N ALA A 143 -7.04 4.15 -5.28
CA ALA A 143 -7.25 3.00 -4.41
C ALA A 143 -5.99 2.61 -3.63
N GLY A 144 -4.82 2.60 -4.28
CA GLY A 144 -3.58 2.34 -3.57
C GLY A 144 -3.18 3.48 -2.63
N PHE A 145 -3.42 4.74 -3.02
CA PHE A 145 -3.19 5.88 -2.12
C PHE A 145 -4.09 5.84 -0.88
N PHE A 146 -5.33 5.34 -1.01
CA PHE A 146 -6.21 5.05 0.12
C PHE A 146 -5.58 4.04 1.08
N ILE A 147 -5.16 2.87 0.58
CA ILE A 147 -4.54 1.82 1.39
C ILE A 147 -3.25 2.31 2.07
N VAL A 148 -2.44 3.07 1.34
CA VAL A 148 -1.20 3.68 1.88
C VAL A 148 -1.49 4.70 2.96
N SER A 149 -2.53 5.53 2.78
CA SER A 149 -2.92 6.52 3.79
C SER A 149 -3.52 5.86 5.03
N LEU A 150 -4.29 4.79 4.88
CA LEU A 150 -4.88 4.02 5.97
C LEU A 150 -3.79 3.34 6.81
N THR A 151 -2.89 2.62 6.15
CA THR A 151 -1.74 1.99 6.81
C THR A 151 -0.86 3.04 7.51
N PHE A 152 -0.55 4.15 6.83
CA PHE A 152 0.22 5.27 7.40
C PHE A 152 -0.38 5.75 8.73
N LEU A 153 -1.70 5.94 8.78
CA LEU A 153 -2.40 6.31 10.00
C LEU A 153 -2.17 5.31 11.13
N VAL A 154 -2.38 4.02 10.86
CA VAL A 154 -2.26 2.95 11.85
C VAL A 154 -0.83 2.90 12.40
N ILE A 155 0.18 3.02 11.54
CA ILE A 155 1.59 2.99 11.96
C ILE A 155 1.94 4.21 12.81
N VAL A 156 1.47 5.40 12.43
CA VAL A 156 1.70 6.61 13.23
C VAL A 156 1.08 6.46 14.61
N ILE A 157 -0.13 5.90 14.70
CA ILE A 157 -0.78 5.62 15.99
C ILE A 157 0.05 4.61 16.81
N LEU A 158 0.54 3.54 16.18
CA LEU A 158 1.37 2.54 16.87
C LEU A 158 2.72 3.09 17.31
N LEU A 159 3.38 3.89 16.47
CA LEU A 159 4.63 4.58 16.80
C LEU A 159 4.45 5.49 18.02
N LEU A 160 3.33 6.22 18.10
CA LEU A 160 3.03 7.08 19.26
C LEU A 160 2.73 6.27 20.53
N LYS A 161 2.19 5.05 20.42
CA LYS A 161 1.80 4.22 21.56
C LYS A 161 2.91 3.29 22.07
N VAL A 162 3.66 2.67 21.16
CA VAL A 162 4.57 1.55 21.44
C VAL A 162 5.95 1.75 20.79
N GLY A 163 6.25 2.94 20.25
CA GLY A 163 7.58 3.26 19.74
C GLY A 163 8.07 2.32 18.62
N ALA A 164 9.36 1.98 18.64
CA ALA A 164 10.00 1.14 17.62
C ALA A 164 9.44 -0.31 17.57
N ARG A 165 8.81 -0.79 18.65
CA ARG A 165 8.13 -2.10 18.69
C ARG A 165 6.91 -2.17 17.77
N ALA A 166 6.46 -1.03 17.22
CA ALA A 166 5.45 -0.97 16.15
C ALA A 166 5.80 -1.86 14.95
N SER A 167 7.09 -2.09 14.68
CA SER A 167 7.58 -2.96 13.60
C SER A 167 7.04 -4.39 13.69
N ASN A 168 6.84 -4.92 14.91
CA ASN A 168 6.29 -6.26 15.12
C ASN A 168 4.82 -6.38 14.69
N TYR A 169 4.10 -5.25 14.60
CA TYR A 169 2.69 -5.21 14.25
C TYR A 169 2.46 -4.92 12.76
N VAL A 170 3.48 -4.54 11.99
CA VAL A 170 3.34 -4.22 10.55
C VAL A 170 2.74 -5.40 9.77
N TYR A 171 3.17 -6.62 10.09
CA TYR A 171 2.64 -7.82 9.46
C TYR A 171 1.18 -8.10 9.85
N ILE A 172 0.81 -7.78 11.10
CA ILE A 172 -0.57 -7.93 11.59
C ILE A 172 -1.49 -6.92 10.89
N ILE A 173 -1.02 -5.69 10.62
CA ILE A 173 -1.77 -4.69 9.85
C ILE A 173 -2.02 -5.21 8.43
N PHE A 174 -0.99 -5.77 7.80
CA PHE A 174 -1.13 -6.36 6.48
C PHE A 174 -2.18 -7.49 6.49
N LEU A 175 -2.07 -8.44 7.43
CA LEU A 175 -3.02 -9.55 7.55
C LEU A 175 -4.45 -9.07 7.85
N ALA A 176 -4.61 -8.05 8.69
CA ALA A 176 -5.91 -7.46 8.96
C ALA A 176 -6.52 -6.82 7.71
N LEU A 177 -5.73 -6.11 6.90
CA LEU A 177 -6.18 -5.57 5.63
C LEU A 177 -6.57 -6.67 4.64
N LEU A 178 -5.81 -7.78 4.58
CA LEU A 178 -6.13 -8.95 3.77
C LEU A 178 -7.47 -9.59 4.19
N VAL A 179 -7.69 -9.73 5.49
CA VAL A 179 -8.95 -10.27 6.01
C VAL A 179 -10.11 -9.33 5.68
N LEU A 180 -9.91 -8.01 5.76
CA LEU A 180 -10.94 -7.02 5.44
C LEU A 180 -11.26 -6.93 3.94
N THR A 181 -10.27 -7.11 3.05
CA THR A 181 -10.51 -7.16 1.60
C THR A 181 -11.26 -8.42 1.20
N GLN A 182 -10.99 -9.56 1.84
CA GLN A 182 -11.69 -10.82 1.52
C GLN A 182 -13.06 -10.97 2.19
N LEU A 183 -13.25 -10.41 3.40
CA LEU A 183 -14.52 -10.50 4.13
C LEU A 183 -15.51 -9.39 3.79
N SER A 184 -15.12 -8.39 2.99
CA SER A 184 -16.00 -7.28 2.61
C SER A 184 -17.26 -7.84 1.92
N PRO A 185 -18.44 -7.83 2.57
CA PRO A 185 -19.66 -8.20 1.88
C PRO A 185 -19.91 -7.13 0.80
N GLN A 186 -20.27 -7.57 -0.41
CA GLN A 186 -20.55 -6.72 -1.59
C GLN A 186 -21.73 -5.74 -1.41
N THR A 187 -22.15 -5.43 -0.17
CA THR A 187 -23.49 -4.93 0.14
C THR A 187 -23.53 -3.64 0.96
N SER A 188 -22.43 -2.92 1.16
CA SER A 188 -22.50 -1.60 1.80
C SER A 188 -21.59 -0.56 1.15
N SER A 189 -22.20 0.47 0.56
CA SER A 189 -21.55 1.69 0.03
C SER A 189 -20.73 2.48 1.06
N LEU A 190 -20.85 2.13 2.34
CA LEU A 190 -20.11 2.75 3.45
C LEU A 190 -18.76 2.09 3.74
N ASN A 191 -18.41 0.97 3.10
CA ASN A 191 -17.12 0.33 3.29
C ASN A 191 -16.08 0.92 2.32
N PRO A 192 -15.09 1.71 2.79
CA PRO A 192 -14.13 2.36 1.89
C PRO A 192 -13.17 1.36 1.22
N ILE A 193 -13.02 0.14 1.75
CA ILE A 193 -12.27 -0.94 1.09
C ILE A 193 -13.04 -1.47 -0.13
N PHE A 194 -14.36 -1.61 0.00
CA PHE A 194 -15.23 -1.95 -1.12
C PHE A 194 -15.19 -0.85 -2.20
N LEU A 195 -15.20 0.42 -1.83
CA LEU A 195 -15.07 1.53 -2.78
C LEU A 195 -13.72 1.50 -3.54
N ALA A 196 -12.64 1.10 -2.86
CA ALA A 196 -11.33 0.93 -3.48
C ALA A 196 -11.29 -0.24 -4.46
N GLU A 197 -11.96 -1.34 -4.13
CA GLU A 197 -12.12 -2.49 -5.02
C GLU A 197 -12.97 -2.12 -6.24
N ASP A 198 -14.14 -1.53 -6.01
CA ASP A 198 -15.07 -1.07 -7.05
C ASP A 198 -14.43 -0.09 -8.01
N ALA A 199 -13.62 0.86 -7.51
CA ALA A 199 -12.89 1.79 -8.36
C ALA A 199 -12.04 1.05 -9.42
N ILE A 200 -11.34 -0.01 -9.01
CA ILE A 200 -10.49 -0.78 -9.90
C ILE A 200 -11.35 -1.70 -10.80
N THR A 201 -12.30 -2.46 -10.25
CA THR A 201 -13.14 -3.38 -11.06
C THR A 201 -13.92 -2.64 -12.12
N HIS A 202 -14.56 -1.53 -11.75
CA HIS A 202 -15.34 -0.71 -12.66
C HIS A 202 -14.46 -0.13 -13.77
N SER A 203 -13.23 0.27 -13.46
CA SER A 203 -12.28 0.75 -14.48
C SER A 203 -11.86 -0.33 -15.46
N VAL A 204 -11.76 -1.58 -15.00
CA VAL A 204 -11.37 -2.73 -15.82
C VAL A 204 -12.52 -3.21 -16.71
N ILE A 205 -13.73 -3.31 -16.15
CA ILE A 205 -14.93 -3.83 -16.85
C ILE A 205 -15.54 -2.76 -17.74
N ASN A 206 -15.85 -1.59 -17.18
CA ASN A 206 -16.63 -0.54 -17.85
C ASN A 206 -15.76 0.48 -18.58
N GLN A 207 -14.42 0.42 -18.43
CA GLN A 207 -13.46 1.31 -19.10
C GLN A 207 -13.71 2.81 -18.80
N HIS A 208 -14.36 3.07 -17.67
CA HIS A 208 -14.71 4.40 -17.18
C HIS A 208 -14.46 4.48 -15.67
N PHE A 209 -14.31 5.70 -15.15
CA PHE A 209 -14.13 5.93 -13.73
C PHE A 209 -15.36 5.46 -12.94
N SER A 210 -15.12 4.83 -11.79
CA SER A 210 -16.20 4.56 -10.83
C SER A 210 -16.79 5.89 -10.33
N PRO A 211 -18.12 5.96 -10.10
CA PRO A 211 -18.75 7.13 -9.51
C PRO A 211 -18.19 7.46 -8.11
N TYR A 212 -17.63 6.48 -7.40
CA TYR A 212 -17.13 6.65 -6.04
C TYR A 212 -15.67 7.10 -5.95
N ILE A 213 -15.00 7.34 -7.09
CA ILE A 213 -13.56 7.67 -7.11
C ILE A 213 -13.23 8.97 -6.36
N LEU A 214 -14.13 9.96 -6.42
CA LEU A 214 -13.97 11.23 -5.72
C LEU A 214 -14.16 11.09 -4.20
N GLU A 215 -15.11 10.26 -3.77
CA GLU A 215 -15.33 9.96 -2.36
C GLU A 215 -14.11 9.25 -1.76
N LEU A 216 -13.60 8.25 -2.46
CA LEU A 216 -12.39 7.52 -2.07
C LEU A 216 -11.17 8.43 -1.99
N LEU A 217 -11.01 9.34 -2.96
CA LEU A 217 -9.93 10.34 -2.93
C LEU A 217 -10.08 11.29 -1.72
N GLY A 218 -11.31 11.73 -1.43
CA GLY A 218 -11.61 12.54 -0.23
C GLY A 218 -11.23 11.84 1.06
N PHE A 219 -11.61 10.57 1.22
CA PHE A 219 -11.21 9.74 2.37
C PHE A 219 -9.70 9.59 2.47
N SER A 220 -9.02 9.35 1.35
CA SER A 220 -7.57 9.18 1.31
C SER A 220 -6.84 10.44 1.76
N LEU A 221 -7.28 11.61 1.28
CA LEU A 221 -6.71 12.90 1.68
C LEU A 221 -6.95 13.19 3.16
N LEU A 222 -8.14 12.88 3.69
CA LEU A 222 -8.46 13.03 5.10
C LEU A 222 -7.56 12.14 5.98
N LEU A 223 -7.38 10.87 5.61
CA LEU A 223 -6.49 9.94 6.30
C LEU A 223 -5.03 10.41 6.28
N SER A 224 -4.54 10.85 5.12
CA SER A 224 -3.20 11.42 4.94
C SER A 224 -2.99 12.66 5.84
N PHE A 225 -3.96 13.57 5.87
CA PHE A 225 -3.91 14.77 6.69
C PHE A 225 -3.89 14.43 8.19
N LEU A 226 -4.77 13.52 8.62
CA LEU A 226 -4.85 13.09 10.02
C LEU A 226 -3.57 12.36 10.47
N SER A 227 -3.01 11.51 9.61
CA SER A 227 -1.74 10.84 9.86
C SER A 227 -0.59 11.83 10.01
N THR A 228 -0.52 12.83 9.13
CA THR A 228 0.55 13.83 9.14
C THR A 228 0.45 14.75 10.37
N THR A 229 -0.76 15.13 10.78
CA THR A 229 -0.97 15.93 12.00
C THR A 229 -0.63 15.14 13.26
N LEU A 230 -0.93 13.84 13.31
CA LEU A 230 -0.49 12.96 14.40
C LEU A 230 1.03 12.76 14.40
N LEU A 231 1.66 12.60 13.24
CA LEU A 231 3.10 12.40 13.12
C LEU A 231 3.88 13.58 13.70
N ARG A 232 3.38 14.82 13.57
CA ARG A 232 3.98 16.01 14.21
C ARG A 232 4.11 15.87 15.72
N ARG A 233 3.27 15.06 16.39
CA ARG A 233 3.41 14.80 17.83
C ARG A 233 4.71 14.05 18.16
N LEU A 234 5.33 13.32 17.22
CA LEU A 234 6.65 12.74 17.41
C LEU A 234 7.72 13.82 17.65
N GLU A 235 7.56 15.04 17.13
CA GLU A 235 8.50 16.15 17.38
C GLU A 235 8.54 16.55 18.86
N SER A 236 7.46 16.26 19.61
CA SER A 236 7.33 16.60 21.03
C SER A 236 7.81 15.50 21.99
N LEU A 237 8.04 14.29 21.50
CA LEU A 237 8.50 13.15 22.33
C LEU A 237 10.01 13.22 22.56
N ARG A 238 10.48 12.86 23.77
CA ARG A 238 11.92 12.80 24.06
C ARG A 238 12.55 11.67 23.25
N LEU A 239 13.77 11.87 22.72
CA LEU A 239 14.52 10.87 21.92
C LEU A 239 14.62 9.50 22.61
N GLU A 240 14.74 9.49 23.93
CA GLU A 240 14.77 8.27 24.75
C GLU A 240 13.43 7.51 24.73
N GLU A 241 12.29 8.20 24.67
CA GLU A 241 10.97 7.57 24.62
C GLU A 241 10.64 6.98 23.25
N VAL A 242 11.28 7.46 22.18
CA VAL A 242 11.10 6.94 20.81
C VAL A 242 11.93 5.67 20.59
N ILE A 243 13.06 5.53 21.28
CA ILE A 243 14.00 4.40 21.12
C ILE A 243 13.69 3.27 22.13
N TRP A 244 13.23 3.60 23.35
CA TRP A 244 13.16 2.64 24.47
C TRP A 244 11.75 2.26 24.96
N LYS A 245 10.66 2.79 24.38
CA LYS A 245 9.29 2.32 24.66
C LYS A 245 8.92 1.05 23.88
#